data_AF-A0A5Q6PC25-F1
#
_entry.id   AF-A0A5Q6PC25-F1
#
_cell.length_a   1.000
_cell.length_b   1.000
_cell.length_c   1.000
_cell.angle_alpha   90.00
_cell.angle_beta   90.00
_cell.angle_gamma   90.00
#
_symmetry.space_group_name_H-M   'P 1'
#
loop_
_entity.id
_entity.type
_entity.pdbx_description
1 polymer ?
#
loop_
_entity_poly.entity_id
_entity_poly.type
_entity_poly.pdbx_seq_one_letter_code
_entity_poly.pdbx_strand_id
1 'polypeptide(L)'
;MSENWSEEELSATVEVYLQMYRQELAGESFNKKASYRELADKFGRTEKAYEYRMQNISYIFSLLGRNWVSGLKPAKNVGRRIGEQIERLIALHENRPSDPQVGFEIEVSSYQQKTTLKKPDGVVEPKAKYGSSLIYERSAQVQAWVLNRAGGFCELCGAEAPFTTHAGKSYLEVHHVKRLSLGGSDTITNCVALCPNCHRAFHYSNESIQLIEKIYKINSDLVRE
;
A
#
# COMPACT_ATOMS: atom_id res chain seq x y z
N MET A 1 -20.88 22.93 -6.81
CA MET A 1 -21.39 21.55 -7.02
C MET A 1 -20.26 20.76 -7.64
N SER A 2 -19.84 19.62 -7.06
CA SER A 2 -18.75 18.85 -7.67
C SER A 2 -19.25 18.25 -8.97
N GLU A 3 -18.77 18.76 -10.10
CA GLU A 3 -18.92 18.05 -11.37
C GLU A 3 -18.41 16.61 -11.19
N ASN A 4 -19.19 15.65 -11.66
CA ASN A 4 -18.79 14.25 -11.63
C ASN A 4 -17.54 14.08 -12.50
N TRP A 5 -16.54 13.35 -11.99
CA TRP A 5 -15.35 12.96 -12.77
C TRP A 5 -15.79 11.92 -13.80
N SER A 6 -15.44 12.13 -15.07
CA SER A 6 -15.68 11.12 -16.11
C SER A 6 -14.71 9.94 -15.91
N GLU A 7 -15.06 8.76 -16.43
CA GLU A 7 -14.17 7.59 -16.36
C GLU A 7 -12.85 7.86 -17.10
N GLU A 8 -12.90 8.55 -18.23
CA GLU A 8 -11.71 8.96 -18.99
C GLU A 8 -10.81 9.92 -18.20
N GLU A 9 -11.38 10.95 -17.60
CA GLU A 9 -10.63 11.94 -16.81
C GLU A 9 -9.97 11.29 -15.59
N LEU A 10 -10.70 10.41 -14.89
CA LEU A 10 -10.19 9.68 -13.73
C LEU A 10 -9.09 8.69 -14.15
N SER A 11 -9.28 7.98 -15.26
CA SER A 11 -8.28 7.05 -15.82
C SER A 11 -6.99 7.79 -16.16
N ALA A 12 -7.06 8.91 -16.88
CA ALA A 12 -5.88 9.71 -17.21
C ALA A 12 -5.17 10.23 -15.95
N THR A 13 -5.92 10.63 -14.92
CA THR A 13 -5.34 11.07 -13.64
C THR A 13 -4.60 9.93 -12.93
N VAL A 14 -5.17 8.71 -12.92
CA VAL A 14 -4.52 7.52 -12.35
C VAL A 14 -3.27 7.16 -13.13
N GLU A 15 -3.31 7.17 -14.46
CA GLU A 15 -2.17 6.86 -15.32
C GLU A 15 -0.98 7.79 -15.05
N VAL A 16 -1.22 9.11 -15.04
CA VAL A 16 -0.18 10.12 -14.76
C VAL A 16 0.38 9.96 -13.35
N TYR A 17 -0.47 9.67 -12.36
CA TYR A 17 -0.01 9.39 -11.00
C TYR A 17 0.91 8.16 -10.96
N LEU A 18 0.51 7.06 -11.61
CA LEU A 18 1.32 5.84 -11.65
C LEU A 18 2.63 6.03 -12.41
N GLN A 19 2.65 6.88 -13.44
CA GLN A 19 3.89 7.27 -14.13
C GLN A 19 4.85 7.99 -13.18
N MET A 20 4.38 9.02 -12.46
CA MET A 20 5.21 9.72 -11.48
C MET A 20 5.71 8.77 -10.38
N TYR A 21 4.85 7.84 -9.94
CA TYR A 21 5.23 6.83 -8.96
C TYR A 21 6.36 5.91 -9.46
N ARG A 22 6.29 5.45 -10.72
CA ARG A 22 7.36 4.65 -11.34
C ARG A 22 8.66 5.45 -11.47
N GLN A 23 8.58 6.72 -11.90
CA GLN A 23 9.73 7.61 -11.98
C GLN A 23 10.39 7.79 -10.63
N GLU A 24 9.60 8.00 -9.56
CA GLU A 24 10.14 8.11 -8.20
C GLU A 24 10.86 6.84 -7.74
N LEU A 25 10.28 5.66 -8.00
CA LEU A 25 10.92 4.37 -7.68
C LEU A 25 12.22 4.16 -8.48
N ALA A 26 12.30 4.70 -9.69
CA ALA A 26 13.51 4.66 -10.53
C ALA A 26 14.54 5.74 -10.17
N GLY A 27 14.24 6.64 -9.21
CA GLY A 27 15.09 7.79 -8.88
C GLY A 27 15.10 8.89 -9.95
N GLU A 28 14.13 8.86 -10.86
CA GLU A 28 13.98 9.85 -11.93
C GLU A 28 13.23 11.09 -11.43
N SER A 29 13.63 12.26 -11.91
CA SER A 29 12.94 13.51 -11.61
C SER A 29 11.66 13.68 -12.43
N PHE A 30 10.61 14.21 -11.82
CA PHE A 30 9.36 14.57 -12.49
C PHE A 30 8.81 15.90 -11.96
N ASN A 31 7.94 16.55 -12.75
CA ASN A 31 7.34 17.83 -12.39
C ASN A 31 5.82 17.68 -12.20
N LYS A 32 5.40 17.57 -10.94
CA LYS A 32 3.98 17.47 -10.55
C LYS A 32 3.11 18.59 -11.12
N LYS A 33 3.58 19.85 -11.08
CA LYS A 33 2.79 20.99 -11.58
C LYS A 33 2.59 20.92 -13.10
N ALA A 34 3.59 20.44 -13.84
CA ALA A 34 3.44 20.24 -15.28
C ALA A 34 2.37 19.18 -15.57
N SER A 35 2.38 18.06 -14.85
CA SER A 35 1.36 17.01 -14.95
C SER A 35 -0.06 17.52 -14.64
N TYR A 36 -0.21 18.38 -13.61
CA TYR A 36 -1.52 18.95 -13.29
C TYR A 36 -2.03 19.89 -14.38
N ARG A 37 -1.12 20.68 -14.98
CA ARG A 37 -1.45 21.60 -16.07
C ARG A 37 -1.88 20.86 -17.32
N GLU A 38 -1.17 19.81 -17.70
CA GLU A 38 -1.52 18.99 -18.86
C GLU A 38 -2.93 18.37 -18.71
N LEU A 39 -3.25 17.84 -17.53
CA LEU A 39 -4.60 17.33 -17.25
C LEU A 39 -5.66 18.45 -17.26
N ALA A 40 -5.33 19.62 -16.69
CA ALA A 40 -6.20 20.80 -16.70
C ALA A 40 -6.50 21.31 -18.10
N ASP A 41 -5.49 21.40 -18.96
CA ASP A 41 -5.64 21.82 -20.35
C ASP A 41 -6.49 20.81 -21.15
N LYS A 42 -6.37 19.51 -20.83
CA LYS A 42 -7.10 18.44 -21.52
C LYS A 42 -8.57 18.34 -21.12
N PHE A 43 -8.89 18.47 -19.83
CA PHE A 43 -10.22 18.15 -19.29
C PHE A 43 -10.94 19.36 -18.66
N GLY A 44 -10.31 20.53 -18.60
CA GLY A 44 -10.94 21.79 -18.22
C GLY A 44 -11.11 22.03 -16.71
N ARG A 45 -10.54 21.20 -15.83
CA ARG A 45 -10.51 21.49 -14.37
C ARG A 45 -9.28 22.29 -13.96
N THR A 46 -9.29 22.81 -12.74
CA THR A 46 -8.14 23.51 -12.17
C THR A 46 -7.02 22.54 -11.80
N GLU A 47 -5.75 22.99 -11.87
CA GLU A 47 -4.58 22.21 -11.42
C GLU A 47 -4.76 21.68 -9.97
N LYS A 48 -5.36 22.50 -9.09
CA LYS A 48 -5.65 22.13 -7.69
C LYS A 48 -6.62 20.95 -7.57
N ALA A 49 -7.54 20.79 -8.52
CA ALA A 49 -8.46 19.64 -8.53
C ALA A 49 -7.71 18.32 -8.80
N TYR A 50 -6.73 18.32 -9.72
CA TYR A 50 -5.89 17.16 -10.00
C TYR A 50 -4.93 16.85 -8.86
N GLU A 51 -4.32 17.87 -8.25
CA GLU A 51 -3.51 17.68 -7.05
C GLU A 51 -4.31 16.95 -5.97
N TYR A 52 -5.53 17.42 -5.66
CA TYR A 52 -6.38 16.80 -4.66
C TYR A 52 -6.84 15.39 -5.05
N ARG A 53 -7.17 15.17 -6.32
CA ARG A 53 -7.53 13.84 -6.82
C ARG A 53 -6.36 12.87 -6.68
N MET A 54 -5.14 13.31 -6.97
CA MET A 54 -3.93 12.52 -6.77
C MET A 54 -3.64 12.26 -5.29
N GLN A 55 -3.95 13.18 -4.39
CA GLN A 55 -3.93 12.91 -2.94
C GLN A 55 -4.97 11.85 -2.52
N ASN A 56 -6.13 11.77 -3.18
CA ASN A 56 -7.04 10.64 -2.97
C ASN A 56 -6.46 9.32 -3.49
N ILE A 57 -5.74 9.34 -4.62
CA ILE A 57 -5.02 8.15 -5.12
C ILE A 57 -3.96 7.71 -4.10
N SER A 58 -3.20 8.64 -3.52
CA SER A 58 -2.27 8.36 -2.42
C SER A 58 -2.96 7.72 -1.21
N TYR A 59 -4.19 8.12 -0.91
CA TYR A 59 -4.97 7.46 0.14
C TYR A 59 -5.34 6.02 -0.22
N ILE A 60 -5.75 5.74 -1.47
CA ILE A 60 -5.95 4.36 -1.93
C ILE A 60 -4.66 3.54 -1.82
N PHE A 61 -3.51 4.12 -2.19
CA PHE A 61 -2.20 3.49 -2.00
C PHE A 61 -1.93 3.13 -0.53
N SER A 62 -2.27 4.02 0.41
CA SER A 62 -2.11 3.75 1.84
C SER A 62 -3.01 2.60 2.33
N LEU A 63 -4.24 2.47 1.80
CA LEU A 63 -5.12 1.34 2.11
C LEU A 63 -4.59 0.02 1.54
N LEU A 64 -3.92 0.07 0.39
CA LEU A 64 -3.17 -1.07 -0.19
C LEU A 64 -1.82 -1.32 0.52
N GLY A 65 -1.55 -0.62 1.63
CA GLY A 65 -0.33 -0.73 2.41
C GLY A 65 0.91 -0.29 1.64
N ARG A 66 0.79 0.71 0.77
CA ARG A 66 1.85 1.23 -0.10
C ARG A 66 2.20 2.67 0.22
N ASN A 67 3.47 3.00 -0.01
CA ASN A 67 3.92 4.39 -0.05
C ASN A 67 3.40 5.07 -1.33
N TRP A 68 3.22 6.37 -1.28
CA TRP A 68 2.69 7.22 -2.35
C TRP A 68 3.76 8.18 -2.87
N VAL A 69 3.46 8.85 -3.99
CA VAL A 69 4.35 9.86 -4.61
C VAL A 69 4.71 10.97 -3.61
N SER A 70 6.00 11.28 -3.44
CA SER A 70 6.45 12.23 -2.43
C SER A 70 5.78 13.61 -2.57
N GLY A 71 5.31 14.14 -1.43
CA GLY A 71 4.58 15.42 -1.37
C GLY A 71 3.10 15.37 -1.77
N LEU A 72 2.58 14.23 -2.23
CA LEU A 72 1.13 14.01 -2.43
C LEU A 72 0.56 13.25 -1.23
N LYS A 73 0.43 13.93 -0.09
CA LYS A 73 -0.05 13.28 1.15
C LYS A 73 -1.48 12.72 0.99
N PRO A 74 -1.79 11.51 1.51
CA PRO A 74 -3.11 10.91 1.49
C PRO A 74 -4.22 11.82 1.99
N ALA A 75 -5.22 12.08 1.13
CA ALA A 75 -6.44 12.80 1.49
C ALA A 75 -7.62 11.82 1.58
N LYS A 76 -8.21 11.69 2.77
CA LYS A 76 -9.28 10.72 3.09
C LYS A 76 -10.66 11.09 2.56
N ASN A 77 -10.84 12.30 2.02
CA ASN A 77 -12.11 12.79 1.51
C ASN A 77 -12.43 12.16 0.15
N VAL A 78 -12.71 10.87 0.15
CA VAL A 78 -13.13 10.10 -1.02
C VAL A 78 -14.27 9.17 -0.59
N GLY A 79 -15.36 9.17 -1.35
CA GLY A 79 -16.46 8.25 -1.10
C GLY A 79 -16.16 6.85 -1.64
N ARG A 80 -16.81 5.83 -1.06
CA ARG A 80 -16.65 4.41 -1.42
C ARG A 80 -16.64 4.16 -2.93
N ARG A 81 -17.65 4.65 -3.65
CA ARG A 81 -17.78 4.47 -5.12
C ARG A 81 -16.57 4.98 -5.88
N ILE A 82 -16.08 6.18 -5.56
CA ILE A 82 -14.92 6.76 -6.24
C ILE A 82 -13.63 6.03 -5.84
N GLY A 83 -13.50 5.63 -4.58
CA GLY A 83 -12.35 4.84 -4.12
C GLY A 83 -12.26 3.48 -4.81
N GLU A 84 -13.38 2.76 -4.95
CA GLU A 84 -13.46 1.50 -5.71
C GLU A 84 -13.11 1.72 -7.20
N GLN A 85 -13.54 2.83 -7.80
CA GLN A 85 -13.16 3.16 -9.19
C GLN A 85 -11.67 3.44 -9.34
N ILE A 86 -11.07 4.21 -8.43
CA ILE A 86 -9.62 4.47 -8.42
C ILE A 86 -8.84 3.17 -8.25
N GLU A 87 -9.23 2.32 -7.30
CA GLU A 87 -8.58 1.03 -7.06
C GLU A 87 -8.66 0.12 -8.29
N ARG A 88 -9.83 0.02 -8.94
CA ARG A 88 -10.01 -0.74 -10.18
C ARG A 88 -9.08 -0.26 -11.29
N LEU A 89 -8.93 1.05 -11.46
CA LEU A 89 -8.04 1.62 -12.47
C LEU A 89 -6.57 1.32 -12.16
N ILE A 90 -6.15 1.42 -10.89
CA ILE A 90 -4.80 1.00 -10.45
C ILE A 90 -4.59 -0.48 -10.75
N ALA A 91 -5.54 -1.34 -10.38
CA ALA A 91 -5.46 -2.79 -10.57
C ALA A 91 -5.32 -3.17 -12.05
N LEU A 92 -6.04 -2.46 -12.93
CA LEU A 92 -5.95 -2.63 -14.39
C LEU A 92 -4.54 -2.32 -14.92
N HIS A 93 -3.94 -1.19 -14.50
CA HIS A 93 -2.58 -0.83 -14.89
C HIS A 93 -1.51 -1.79 -14.36
N GLU A 94 -1.79 -2.45 -13.24
CA GLU A 94 -0.90 -3.41 -12.60
C GLU A 94 -1.17 -4.87 -13.00
N ASN A 95 -2.12 -5.10 -13.90
CA ASN A 95 -2.56 -6.43 -14.34
C ASN A 95 -2.84 -7.38 -13.17
N ARG A 96 -3.56 -6.89 -12.16
CA ARG A 96 -3.98 -7.66 -10.97
C ARG A 96 -5.49 -7.55 -10.77
N PRO A 97 -6.12 -8.49 -10.03
CA PRO A 97 -7.50 -8.30 -9.60
C PRO A 97 -7.63 -7.08 -8.68
N SER A 98 -8.79 -6.43 -8.75
CA SER A 98 -9.19 -5.36 -7.84
C SER A 98 -9.34 -5.88 -6.41
N ASP A 99 -8.88 -5.12 -5.42
CA ASP A 99 -9.01 -5.45 -4.00
C ASP A 99 -10.39 -4.99 -3.46
N PRO A 100 -11.31 -5.93 -3.16
CA PRO A 100 -12.63 -5.59 -2.67
C PRO A 100 -12.62 -4.95 -1.27
N GLN A 101 -11.50 -4.99 -0.53
CA GLN A 101 -11.41 -4.40 0.80
C GLN A 101 -11.30 -2.87 0.77
N VAL A 102 -10.77 -2.26 -0.29
CA VAL A 102 -10.57 -0.80 -0.34
C VAL A 102 -11.87 -0.03 -0.14
N GLY A 103 -12.93 -0.41 -0.85
CA GLY A 103 -14.24 0.22 -0.70
C GLY A 103 -14.83 0.06 0.69
N PHE A 104 -14.62 -1.12 1.29
CA PHE A 104 -15.06 -1.43 2.65
C PHE A 104 -14.29 -0.61 3.69
N GLU A 105 -12.97 -0.48 3.58
CA GLU A 105 -12.14 0.32 4.50
C GLU A 105 -12.50 1.81 4.46
N ILE A 106 -12.84 2.35 3.28
CA ILE A 106 -13.35 3.73 3.16
C ILE A 106 -14.66 3.89 3.93
N GLU A 107 -15.57 2.91 3.81
CA GLU A 107 -16.84 2.91 4.52
C GLU A 107 -16.63 2.80 6.04
N VAL A 108 -15.78 1.87 6.50
CA VAL A 108 -15.39 1.75 7.91
C VAL A 108 -14.84 3.06 8.44
N SER A 109 -13.92 3.71 7.71
CA SER A 109 -13.36 5.01 8.10
C SER A 109 -14.44 6.09 8.21
N SER A 110 -15.44 6.08 7.32
CA SER A 110 -16.55 7.03 7.39
C SER A 110 -17.41 6.85 8.66
N TYR A 111 -17.56 5.62 9.15
CA TYR A 111 -18.25 5.34 10.40
C TYR A 111 -17.42 5.72 11.63
N GLN A 112 -16.10 5.51 11.59
CA GLN A 112 -15.18 5.91 12.68
C GLN A 112 -15.12 7.43 12.88
N GLN A 113 -15.40 8.22 11.83
CA GLN A 113 -15.43 9.68 11.90
C GLN A 113 -16.75 10.23 12.48
N LYS A 114 -17.78 9.40 12.67
CA LYS A 114 -19.05 9.85 13.24
C LYS A 114 -18.89 10.10 14.73
N THR A 115 -19.36 11.26 15.18
CA THR A 115 -19.40 11.64 16.61
C THR A 115 -20.30 10.72 17.44
N THR A 116 -21.29 10.10 16.82
CA THR A 116 -22.17 9.13 17.47
C THR A 116 -22.44 7.97 16.52
N LEU A 117 -22.14 6.76 16.98
CA LEU A 117 -22.41 5.51 16.28
C LEU A 117 -23.25 4.62 17.21
N LYS A 118 -24.47 4.29 16.79
CA LYS A 118 -25.28 3.30 17.51
C LYS A 118 -24.64 1.92 17.36
N LYS A 119 -24.70 1.10 18.41
CA LYS A 119 -24.27 -0.30 18.35
C LYS A 119 -25.03 -1.00 17.21
N PRO A 120 -24.37 -1.55 16.19
CA PRO A 120 -25.03 -2.24 15.10
C PRO A 120 -25.49 -3.64 15.53
N ASP A 121 -26.59 -4.12 14.95
CA ASP A 121 -27.06 -5.50 15.15
C ASP A 121 -26.19 -6.53 14.42
N GLY A 122 -25.49 -6.09 13.36
CA GLY A 122 -24.64 -6.93 12.52
C GLY A 122 -25.42 -7.73 11.48
N VAL A 123 -24.77 -8.77 10.93
CA VAL A 123 -25.37 -9.70 9.97
C VAL A 123 -25.23 -11.11 10.55
N VAL A 124 -26.35 -11.75 10.89
CA VAL A 124 -26.37 -13.07 11.53
C VAL A 124 -25.83 -14.15 10.58
N GLU A 125 -26.20 -14.08 9.30
CA GLU A 125 -25.79 -15.03 8.26
C GLU A 125 -25.09 -14.27 7.12
N PRO A 126 -23.78 -14.00 7.23
CA PRO A 126 -23.04 -13.31 6.19
C PRO A 126 -22.91 -14.17 4.93
N LYS A 127 -23.12 -13.55 3.76
CA LYS A 127 -22.94 -14.22 2.47
C LYS A 127 -21.46 -14.38 2.14
N ALA A 128 -21.02 -15.61 1.87
CA ALA A 128 -19.69 -15.88 1.35
C ALA A 128 -19.52 -15.30 -0.07
N LYS A 129 -18.31 -14.80 -0.36
CA LYS A 129 -17.89 -14.36 -1.69
C LYS A 129 -16.51 -14.94 -1.98
N TYR A 130 -16.32 -15.43 -3.20
CA TYR A 130 -15.01 -15.83 -3.69
C TYR A 130 -14.27 -14.62 -4.28
N GLY A 131 -12.98 -14.52 -3.97
CA GLY A 131 -12.09 -13.52 -4.55
C GLY A 131 -10.92 -14.21 -5.27
N SER A 132 -10.32 -13.53 -6.22
CA SER A 132 -9.04 -13.92 -6.81
C SER A 132 -7.94 -13.04 -6.23
N SER A 133 -6.74 -13.59 -6.08
CA SER A 133 -5.55 -12.86 -5.65
C SER A 133 -4.36 -13.25 -6.52
N LEU A 134 -3.47 -12.29 -6.74
CA LEU A 134 -2.18 -12.56 -7.37
C LEU A 134 -1.25 -13.20 -6.34
N ILE A 135 -0.72 -14.38 -6.65
CA ILE A 135 0.21 -15.11 -5.79
C ILE A 135 1.57 -15.17 -6.50
N TYR A 136 2.62 -14.80 -5.77
CA TYR A 136 3.99 -14.96 -6.21
C TYR A 136 4.56 -16.25 -5.62
N GLU A 137 5.23 -17.04 -6.44
CA GLU A 137 6.05 -18.15 -5.97
C GLU A 137 7.22 -17.62 -5.13
N ARG A 138 7.55 -18.33 -4.05
CA ARG A 138 8.60 -17.94 -3.10
C ARG A 138 9.52 -19.11 -2.80
N SER A 139 10.80 -18.79 -2.64
CA SER A 139 11.84 -19.72 -2.24
C SER A 139 11.73 -20.05 -0.75
N ALA A 140 11.33 -21.29 -0.47
CA ALA A 140 11.35 -21.81 0.89
C ALA A 140 12.76 -21.73 1.53
N GLN A 141 13.82 -21.80 0.72
CA GLN A 141 15.21 -21.67 1.20
C GLN A 141 15.51 -20.25 1.69
N VAL A 142 15.09 -19.22 0.94
CA VAL A 142 15.25 -17.81 1.36
C VAL A 142 14.48 -17.56 2.64
N GLN A 143 13.23 -18.00 2.71
CA GLN A 143 12.40 -17.81 3.91
C GLN A 143 13.00 -18.50 5.14
N ALA A 144 13.43 -19.77 5.01
CA ALA A 144 14.05 -20.50 6.10
C ALA A 144 15.38 -19.86 6.56
N TRP A 145 16.21 -19.42 5.61
CA TRP A 145 17.48 -18.79 5.91
C TRP A 145 17.29 -17.48 6.71
N VAL A 146 16.36 -16.62 6.29
CA VAL A 146 16.07 -15.33 6.96
C VAL A 146 15.55 -15.54 8.38
N LEU A 147 14.64 -16.50 8.57
CA LEU A 147 14.12 -16.85 9.90
C LEU A 147 15.20 -17.42 10.82
N ASN A 148 16.09 -18.27 10.29
CA ASN A 148 17.19 -18.84 11.06
C ASN A 148 18.23 -17.78 11.45
N ARG A 149 18.59 -16.88 10.53
CA ARG A 149 19.50 -15.74 10.81
C ARG A 149 18.97 -14.87 11.93
N ALA A 150 17.67 -14.59 11.92
CA ALA A 150 17.03 -13.74 12.91
C ALA A 150 17.05 -14.32 14.33
N GLY A 151 17.25 -15.63 14.49
CA GLY A 151 17.42 -16.26 15.80
C GLY A 151 16.23 -16.10 16.76
N GLY A 152 15.03 -15.87 16.21
CA GLY A 152 13.83 -15.61 17.01
C GLY A 152 13.65 -14.15 17.45
N PHE A 153 14.48 -13.22 16.97
CA PHE A 153 14.36 -11.79 17.26
C PHE A 153 13.95 -11.01 16.00
N CYS A 154 13.07 -10.02 16.18
CA CYS A 154 12.66 -9.13 15.09
C CYS A 154 13.83 -8.27 14.62
N GLU A 155 14.14 -8.28 13.33
CA GLU A 155 15.30 -7.55 12.77
C GLU A 155 15.10 -6.02 12.74
N LEU A 156 13.89 -5.51 13.02
CA LEU A 156 13.61 -4.07 13.11
C LEU A 156 13.63 -3.53 14.54
N CYS A 157 12.92 -4.18 15.47
CA CYS A 157 12.77 -3.68 16.83
C CYS A 157 13.68 -4.38 17.85
N GLY A 158 14.31 -5.50 17.48
CA GLY A 158 15.17 -6.29 18.36
C GLY A 158 14.42 -7.11 19.43
N ALA A 159 13.09 -7.00 19.51
CA ALA A 159 12.30 -7.78 20.45
C ALA A 159 12.25 -9.26 20.05
N GLU A 160 12.16 -10.14 21.04
CA GLU A 160 11.89 -11.56 20.84
C GLU A 160 10.53 -11.76 20.13
N ALA A 161 10.41 -12.85 19.38
CA ALA A 161 9.17 -13.26 18.76
C ALA A 161 8.02 -13.30 19.79
N PRO A 162 6.82 -12.84 19.43
CA PRO A 162 5.71 -12.69 20.38
C PRO A 162 5.20 -14.01 20.96
N PHE A 163 5.42 -15.13 20.28
CA PHE A 163 5.03 -16.46 20.73
C PHE A 163 5.80 -17.56 19.97
N THR A 164 5.66 -18.79 20.45
CA THR A 164 6.17 -20.00 19.80
C THR A 164 5.02 -20.75 19.14
N THR A 165 5.25 -21.24 17.92
CA THR A 165 4.30 -22.08 17.18
C THR A 165 4.15 -23.47 17.81
N HIS A 166 3.10 -24.21 17.45
CA HIS A 166 2.93 -25.62 17.84
C HIS A 166 4.12 -26.52 17.45
N ALA A 167 4.88 -26.14 16.42
CA ALA A 167 6.09 -26.83 16.00
C ALA A 167 7.35 -26.46 16.83
N GLY A 168 7.20 -25.65 17.89
CA GLY A 168 8.32 -25.24 18.76
C GLY A 168 9.21 -24.15 18.16
N LYS A 169 8.76 -23.44 17.10
CA LYS A 169 9.52 -22.37 16.44
C LYS A 169 9.00 -20.99 16.83
N SER A 170 9.90 -20.04 17.10
CA SER A 170 9.59 -18.62 17.30
C SER A 170 8.84 -18.04 16.08
N TYR A 171 7.72 -17.34 16.32
CA TYR A 171 6.89 -16.81 15.23
C TYR A 171 7.37 -15.43 14.77
N LEU A 172 7.98 -15.37 13.58
CA LEU A 172 8.29 -14.15 12.84
C LEU A 172 7.78 -14.29 11.39
N GLU A 173 7.58 -13.16 10.73
CA GLU A 173 7.10 -13.07 9.35
C GLU A 173 8.21 -12.53 8.47
N VAL A 174 8.54 -13.25 7.38
CA VAL A 174 9.51 -12.75 6.39
C VAL A 174 8.83 -11.71 5.50
N HIS A 175 9.47 -10.57 5.37
CA HIS A 175 9.01 -9.44 4.57
C HIS A 175 10.04 -9.04 3.53
N HIS A 176 9.60 -8.90 2.28
CA HIS A 176 10.37 -8.30 1.19
C HIS A 176 10.36 -6.77 1.31
N VAL A 177 11.50 -6.16 1.63
CA VAL A 177 11.64 -4.71 1.88
C VAL A 177 11.21 -3.90 0.65
N LYS A 178 11.74 -4.23 -0.54
CA LYS A 178 11.09 -3.94 -1.81
C LYS A 178 10.11 -5.07 -2.10
N ARG A 179 8.82 -4.77 -2.04
CA ARG A 179 7.77 -5.80 -2.18
C ARG A 179 7.76 -6.41 -3.57
N LEU A 180 7.40 -7.69 -3.66
CA LEU A 180 7.25 -8.42 -4.94
C LEU A 180 6.26 -7.72 -5.89
N SER A 181 5.17 -7.14 -5.37
CA SER A 181 4.20 -6.37 -6.16
C SER A 181 4.74 -5.06 -6.72
N LEU A 182 5.92 -4.63 -6.29
CA LEU A 182 6.68 -3.49 -6.80
C LEU A 182 7.98 -3.94 -7.51
N GLY A 183 8.05 -5.21 -7.92
CA GLY A 183 9.18 -5.78 -8.65
C GLY A 183 10.42 -6.04 -7.80
N GLY A 184 10.29 -6.15 -6.48
CA GLY A 184 11.41 -6.57 -5.63
C GLY A 184 11.73 -8.05 -5.78
N SER A 185 12.99 -8.42 -5.53
CA SER A 185 13.47 -9.79 -5.68
C SER A 185 13.12 -10.67 -4.47
N ASP A 186 12.99 -11.98 -4.67
CA ASP A 186 12.90 -12.96 -3.59
C ASP A 186 14.29 -13.47 -3.20
N THR A 187 15.08 -12.61 -2.56
CA THR A 187 16.47 -12.88 -2.17
C THR A 187 16.73 -12.51 -0.72
N ILE A 188 17.78 -13.07 -0.13
CA ILE A 188 18.18 -12.76 1.25
C ILE A 188 18.55 -11.29 1.47
N THR A 189 18.96 -10.60 0.41
CA THR A 189 19.35 -9.17 0.42
C THR A 189 18.14 -8.24 0.32
N ASN A 190 16.94 -8.76 0.10
CA ASN A 190 15.70 -8.00 0.10
C ASN A 190 14.72 -8.49 1.18
N CYS A 191 15.08 -9.49 1.99
CA CYS A 191 14.19 -10.10 2.96
C CYS A 191 14.64 -9.89 4.40
N VAL A 192 13.68 -9.60 5.28
CA VAL A 192 13.87 -9.48 6.73
C VAL A 192 12.83 -10.25 7.53
N ALA A 193 13.19 -10.79 8.68
CA ALA A 193 12.27 -11.39 9.64
C ALA A 193 11.75 -10.33 10.63
N LEU A 194 10.44 -10.13 10.66
CA LEU A 194 9.78 -9.13 11.49
C LEU A 194 8.75 -9.77 12.43
N CYS A 195 8.56 -9.18 13.61
CA CYS A 195 7.37 -9.51 14.39
C CYS A 195 6.11 -8.97 13.68
N PRO A 196 4.91 -9.53 13.95
CA PRO A 196 3.68 -9.13 13.28
C PRO A 196 3.41 -7.63 13.34
N ASN A 197 3.71 -6.98 14.47
CA ASN A 197 3.53 -5.54 14.65
C ASN A 197 4.45 -4.73 13.72
N CYS A 198 5.74 -5.06 13.67
CA CYS A 198 6.70 -4.38 12.79
C CYS A 198 6.39 -4.65 11.32
N HIS A 199 5.97 -5.88 10.98
CA HIS A 199 5.56 -6.23 9.64
C HIS A 199 4.36 -5.39 9.17
N ARG A 200 3.31 -5.25 10.00
CA ARG A 200 2.16 -4.40 9.66
C ARG A 200 2.54 -2.91 9.61
N ALA A 201 3.45 -2.45 10.46
CA ALA A 201 3.91 -1.06 10.45
C ALA A 201 4.63 -0.69 9.15
N PHE A 202 5.38 -1.60 8.52
CA PHE A 202 5.99 -1.37 7.20
C PHE A 202 4.96 -1.06 6.11
N HIS A 203 3.76 -1.61 6.22
CA HIS A 203 2.69 -1.40 5.24
C HIS A 203 1.83 -0.17 5.53
N TYR A 204 1.43 0.01 6.79
CA TYR A 204 0.31 0.90 7.12
C TYR A 204 0.66 2.06 8.05
N SER A 205 1.87 2.08 8.62
CA SER A 205 2.28 3.19 9.47
C SER A 205 2.42 4.48 8.66
N ASN A 206 2.11 5.62 9.27
CA ASN A 206 2.50 6.94 8.75
C ASN A 206 4.03 7.14 8.75
N GLU A 207 4.77 6.26 9.43
CA GLU A 207 6.23 6.23 9.50
C GLU A 207 6.84 5.11 8.64
N SER A 208 6.06 4.45 7.77
CA SER A 208 6.51 3.31 6.95
C SER A 208 7.83 3.59 6.21
N ILE A 209 7.95 4.77 5.59
CA ILE A 209 9.16 5.21 4.88
C ILE A 209 10.34 5.28 5.84
N GLN A 210 10.17 5.90 7.00
CA GLN A 210 11.21 6.03 8.02
C GLN A 210 11.64 4.67 8.58
N LEU A 211 10.70 3.74 8.74
CA LEU A 211 10.99 2.37 9.19
C LEU A 211 11.77 1.57 8.13
N ILE A 212 11.44 1.74 6.85
CA ILE A 212 12.19 1.15 5.73
C ILE A 212 13.62 1.74 5.68
N GLU A 213 13.76 3.06 5.83
CA GLU A 213 15.09 3.69 5.89
C GLU A 213 15.89 3.23 7.12
N LYS A 214 15.22 3.00 8.24
CA LYS A 214 15.86 2.45 9.45
C LYS A 214 16.37 1.03 9.21
N ILE A 215 15.58 0.14 8.58
CA ILE A 215 16.01 -1.25 8.40
C ILE A 215 17.24 -1.36 7.50
N TYR A 216 17.32 -0.57 6.42
CA TYR A 216 18.52 -0.50 5.57
C TYR A 216 19.77 -0.01 6.32
N LYS A 217 19.61 0.79 7.39
CA LYS A 217 20.75 1.29 8.19
C LYS A 217 21.26 0.27 9.21
N ILE A 218 20.38 -0.59 9.73
CA ILE A 218 20.72 -1.52 10.81
C ILE A 218 21.00 -2.94 10.32
N ASN A 219 20.50 -3.32 9.14
CA ASN A 219 20.73 -4.62 8.53
C ASN A 219 21.65 -4.49 7.32
N SER A 220 22.94 -4.79 7.51
CA SER A 220 23.98 -4.69 6.47
C SER A 220 23.85 -5.70 5.34
N ASP A 221 23.05 -6.76 5.52
CA ASP A 221 22.83 -7.76 4.48
C ASP A 221 21.85 -7.25 3.40
N LEU A 222 21.12 -6.17 3.68
CA LEU A 222 20.17 -5.61 2.74
C LEU A 222 20.86 -4.79 1.64
N VAL A 223 20.44 -5.03 0.40
CA VAL A 223 20.84 -4.26 -0.77
C VAL A 223 19.62 -3.53 -1.32
N ARG A 224 19.76 -2.23 -1.59
CA ARG A 224 18.66 -1.42 -2.14
C ARG A 224 18.50 -1.72 -3.62
N GLU A 225 17.28 -2.08 -4.00
CA GLU A 225 16.83 -2.39 -5.36
C GLU A 225 15.88 -1.34 -5.91
#